data_AF-A0A9N7NJV1-F1
#
_entry.id   AF-A0A9N7NJV1-F1
#
_cell.length_a   1.000
_cell.length_b   1.000
_cell.length_c   1.000
_cell.angle_alpha   90.00
_cell.angle_beta   90.00
_cell.angle_gamma   90.00
#
_symmetry.space_group_name_H-M   'P 1'
#
loop_
_entity.id
_entity.type
_entity.pdbx_description
1 polymer ?
#
loop_
_entity_poly.entity_id
_entity_poly.type
_entity_poly.pdbx_seq_one_letter_code
_entity_poly.pdbx_strand_id
1 'polypeptide(L)'
;MAKKRERRTGNRAGPQSEPDQPAGAYSSSSSRVSRDRKLTTTTTTIAAAAATTILFLIVVPAISVIVYRMVYAPNTPHPSYVYSRNLVSKDINYRQVLDEHMKTSENSSRRNFKNPVLAYITPWNSQGYDMAKKFSNKFSHLSPVWYELKSQGIKMSLEGRHNADKGWITEIRRLGNSQMLPRVVLEANPVDLLKKKKQRDKAVKLIIAECKEMEYDGIVLESWSRWAAYGILHDPDMRNMALEFIMQLGQAMHTVNLQLVYVIGPPHSDKLSEYDFGPEDLQRLSDDVDGLSLMTYDFSSSQNPGPNAPLKWIQSTMKLLLSARNGERRKLGKKIFIGINYYGNDFVVSQGLGGGPIVGREYLSLLEQHRPQLHWESNSAEHFFLYTDKQSVEHVVFYPSLMSISLRLKEAFLWEAGISIWEIGQGLEYHFDIL
;
A
#
# COMPACT_ATOMS: atom_id res chain seq x y z
N MET A 1 65.77 15.57 14.38
CA MET A 1 67.07 15.98 13.79
C MET A 1 66.93 15.88 12.27
N ALA A 2 66.87 17.00 11.55
CA ALA A 2 68.01 17.71 10.95
C ALA A 2 68.64 16.92 9.78
N LYS A 3 68.35 17.27 8.51
CA LYS A 3 69.14 18.20 7.64
C LYS A 3 70.57 17.68 7.39
N LYS A 4 70.98 17.39 6.15
CA LYS A 4 71.62 18.35 5.20
C LYS A 4 71.95 17.62 3.86
N ARG A 5 71.68 18.17 2.65
CA ARG A 5 72.55 19.00 1.74
C ARG A 5 73.62 18.17 0.96
N GLU A 6 74.22 18.57 -0.19
CA GLU A 6 74.17 19.79 -1.03
C GLU A 6 74.72 19.58 -2.48
N ARG A 7 74.20 20.36 -3.46
CA ARG A 7 74.88 21.15 -4.53
C ARG A 7 76.04 20.62 -5.46
N ARG A 8 75.87 21.00 -6.76
CA ARG A 8 76.83 21.57 -7.79
C ARG A 8 77.69 20.58 -8.65
N THR A 9 78.28 20.88 -9.84
CA THR A 9 78.38 22.01 -10.85
C THR A 9 78.83 21.40 -12.23
N GLY A 10 78.92 22.02 -13.42
CA GLY A 10 78.53 23.36 -13.95
C GLY A 10 79.47 23.96 -15.04
N ASN A 11 78.92 24.59 -16.10
CA ASN A 11 79.54 25.47 -17.15
C ASN A 11 80.36 24.94 -18.36
N ARG A 12 80.14 25.61 -19.53
CA ARG A 12 81.02 25.87 -20.73
C ARG A 12 81.31 24.71 -21.72
N ALA A 13 81.55 24.91 -23.04
CA ALA A 13 81.47 26.07 -23.98
C ALA A 13 81.33 25.60 -25.48
N GLY A 14 81.29 26.53 -26.47
CA GLY A 14 81.06 26.29 -27.93
C GLY A 14 82.28 25.80 -28.77
N PRO A 15 82.34 25.98 -30.12
CA PRO A 15 82.11 27.27 -30.83
C PRO A 15 81.49 27.28 -32.27
N GLN A 16 81.12 28.50 -32.71
CA GLN A 16 81.15 29.17 -34.05
C GLN A 16 81.12 28.39 -35.40
N SER A 17 80.27 28.85 -36.35
CA SER A 17 80.69 29.74 -37.47
C SER A 17 79.52 30.24 -38.36
N GLU A 18 79.62 31.49 -38.80
CA GLU A 18 78.81 32.25 -39.79
C GLU A 18 79.39 32.07 -41.23
N PRO A 19 78.93 32.73 -42.34
CA PRO A 19 78.10 33.95 -42.49
C PRO A 19 76.86 33.73 -43.43
N ASP A 20 76.18 34.67 -44.12
CA ASP A 20 76.41 36.11 -44.42
C ASP A 20 75.08 36.89 -44.72
N GLN A 21 75.21 38.13 -45.22
CA GLN A 21 74.18 39.10 -45.64
C GLN A 21 74.45 39.54 -47.12
N PRO A 22 73.99 40.69 -47.74
CA PRO A 22 73.21 41.85 -47.23
C PRO A 22 72.22 42.63 -48.16
N ALA A 23 71.50 43.59 -47.53
CA ALA A 23 70.92 44.88 -48.06
C ALA A 23 69.89 44.83 -49.23
N GLY A 24 69.00 45.81 -49.53
CA GLY A 24 68.62 47.15 -49.02
C GLY A 24 67.64 47.84 -50.04
N ALA A 25 67.12 49.09 -49.94
CA ALA A 25 66.88 50.02 -48.83
C ALA A 25 66.14 51.34 -49.33
N TYR A 26 65.02 51.77 -48.69
CA TYR A 26 64.32 53.10 -48.83
C TYR A 26 63.68 53.47 -50.23
N SER A 27 62.70 54.40 -50.42
CA SER A 27 61.98 55.41 -49.58
C SER A 27 60.54 55.82 -50.06
N SER A 28 59.77 56.45 -49.13
CA SER A 28 58.89 57.66 -49.26
C SER A 28 57.51 57.74 -49.99
N SER A 29 56.48 58.18 -49.21
CA SER A 29 55.31 59.07 -49.55
C SER A 29 54.20 58.59 -50.53
N SER A 30 52.90 58.97 -50.44
CA SER A 30 52.09 59.67 -49.39
C SER A 30 50.56 59.49 -49.57
N SER A 31 49.83 59.47 -48.44
CA SER A 31 48.44 59.98 -48.22
C SER A 31 47.23 59.57 -49.09
N ARG A 32 46.22 58.95 -48.44
CA ARG A 32 44.81 59.38 -48.48
C ARG A 32 44.06 58.91 -47.22
N VAL A 33 43.29 59.80 -46.59
CA VAL A 33 42.71 59.64 -45.24
C VAL A 33 41.22 59.23 -45.29
N SER A 34 40.93 58.04 -44.78
CA SER A 34 39.96 57.74 -43.71
C SER A 34 38.67 58.59 -43.57
N ARG A 35 37.48 57.96 -43.70
CA ARG A 35 36.21 58.45 -43.10
C ARG A 35 35.24 57.39 -42.54
N ASP A 36 35.28 56.12 -42.94
CA ASP A 36 34.19 55.16 -42.59
C ASP A 36 34.41 54.28 -41.34
N ARG A 37 35.56 54.35 -40.65
CA ARG A 37 35.92 53.34 -39.63
C ARG A 37 35.34 53.54 -38.21
N LYS A 38 34.43 54.49 -38.00
CA LYS A 38 33.85 54.81 -36.68
C LYS A 38 32.39 54.40 -36.45
N LEU A 39 31.64 54.07 -37.50
CA LEU A 39 30.20 53.79 -37.37
C LEU A 39 29.88 52.31 -37.09
N THR A 40 30.64 51.39 -37.69
CA THR A 40 30.45 49.94 -37.57
C THR A 40 30.86 49.36 -36.22
N THR A 41 31.95 49.84 -35.61
CA THR A 41 32.40 49.32 -34.29
C THR A 41 31.40 49.64 -33.18
N THR A 42 30.73 50.80 -33.28
CA THR A 42 29.78 51.30 -32.28
C THR A 42 28.44 50.55 -32.33
N THR A 43 28.00 50.12 -33.51
CA THR A 43 26.76 49.33 -33.66
C THR A 43 26.93 47.90 -33.14
N THR A 44 28.08 47.26 -33.37
CA THR A 44 28.35 45.91 -32.84
C THR A 44 28.47 45.88 -31.32
N THR A 45 29.08 46.90 -30.70
CA THR A 45 29.17 46.97 -29.23
C THR A 45 27.83 47.29 -28.57
N ILE A 46 26.99 48.13 -29.18
CA ILE A 46 25.62 48.37 -28.70
C ILE A 46 24.76 47.10 -28.82
N ALA A 47 24.86 46.37 -29.93
CA ALA A 47 24.14 45.11 -30.11
C ALA A 47 24.59 44.03 -29.10
N ALA A 48 25.90 43.89 -28.87
CA ALA A 48 26.46 42.98 -27.87
C ALA A 48 26.05 43.36 -26.43
N ALA A 49 26.07 44.66 -26.11
CA ALA A 49 25.60 45.18 -24.83
C ALA A 49 24.10 44.93 -24.64
N ALA A 50 23.27 45.21 -25.64
CA ALA A 50 21.84 44.95 -25.59
C ALA A 50 21.53 43.44 -25.42
N ALA A 51 22.29 42.57 -26.09
CA ALA A 51 22.16 41.12 -25.92
C ALA A 51 22.54 40.65 -24.50
N THR A 52 23.62 41.20 -23.91
CA THR A 52 23.96 40.90 -22.50
C THR A 52 22.94 41.49 -21.53
N THR A 53 22.41 42.68 -21.77
CA THR A 53 21.33 43.28 -20.98
C THR A 53 20.05 42.43 -21.03
N ILE A 54 19.63 41.96 -22.21
CA ILE A 54 18.47 41.07 -22.35
C ILE A 54 18.72 39.73 -21.62
N LEU A 55 19.91 39.14 -21.78
CA LEU A 55 20.26 37.89 -21.11
C LEU A 55 20.21 38.04 -19.58
N PHE A 56 20.83 39.07 -19.01
CA PHE A 56 20.94 39.23 -17.56
C PHE A 56 19.74 39.91 -16.87
N LEU A 57 18.96 40.76 -17.56
CA LEU A 57 17.80 41.43 -16.97
C LEU A 57 16.45 40.78 -17.31
N ILE A 58 16.38 39.94 -18.34
CA ILE A 58 15.12 39.29 -18.76
C ILE A 58 15.24 37.77 -18.65
N VAL A 59 16.22 37.17 -19.33
CA VAL A 59 16.32 35.70 -19.41
C VAL A 59 16.72 35.07 -18.07
N VAL A 60 17.78 35.58 -17.43
CA VAL A 60 18.23 35.08 -16.12
C VAL A 60 17.13 35.23 -15.05
N PRO A 61 16.48 36.39 -14.84
CA PRO A 61 15.37 36.50 -13.90
C PRO A 61 14.17 35.62 -14.25
N ALA A 62 13.82 35.47 -15.53
CA ALA A 62 12.75 34.56 -15.94
C ALA A 62 13.07 33.09 -15.61
N ILE A 63 14.29 32.63 -15.89
CA ILE A 63 14.77 31.30 -15.51
C ILE A 63 14.80 31.16 -13.99
N SER A 64 15.30 32.15 -13.26
CA SER A 64 15.30 32.16 -11.79
C SER A 64 13.88 32.09 -11.22
N VAL A 65 12.88 32.75 -11.82
CA VAL A 65 11.46 32.66 -11.42
C VAL A 65 10.87 31.29 -11.77
N ILE A 66 11.23 30.69 -12.91
CA ILE A 66 10.81 29.33 -13.28
C ILE A 66 11.41 28.30 -12.30
N VAL A 67 12.71 28.35 -12.05
CA VAL A 67 13.41 27.49 -11.08
C VAL A 67 12.85 27.72 -9.67
N TYR A 68 12.63 28.98 -9.27
CA TYR A 68 12.01 29.30 -7.99
C TYR A 68 10.59 28.73 -7.90
N ARG A 69 9.79 28.75 -8.97
CA ARG A 69 8.49 28.06 -9.00
C ARG A 69 8.63 26.53 -8.99
N MET A 70 9.64 25.95 -9.63
CA MET A 70 9.83 24.49 -9.59
C MET A 70 10.32 23.99 -8.22
N VAL A 71 11.10 24.80 -7.49
CA VAL A 71 11.69 24.45 -6.17
C VAL A 71 10.82 24.92 -5.00
N TYR A 72 10.15 26.07 -5.13
CA TYR A 72 9.41 26.77 -4.07
C TYR A 72 7.96 27.11 -4.43
N ALA A 73 7.38 26.59 -5.53
CA ALA A 73 5.92 26.55 -5.58
C ALA A 73 5.44 25.76 -4.36
N PRO A 74 4.46 26.28 -3.60
CA PRO A 74 3.84 25.48 -2.57
C PRO A 74 3.26 24.24 -3.26
N ASN A 75 3.78 23.06 -2.89
CA ASN A 75 3.14 21.77 -3.12
C ASN A 75 1.85 21.72 -2.28
N THR A 76 0.90 22.59 -2.62
CA THR A 76 -0.48 22.55 -2.16
C THR A 76 -1.00 21.21 -2.62
N PRO A 77 -1.25 20.23 -1.73
CA PRO A 77 -1.58 18.90 -2.18
C PRO A 77 -2.96 18.98 -2.83
N HIS A 78 -3.01 18.98 -4.17
CA HIS A 78 -4.28 18.93 -4.87
C HIS A 78 -5.05 17.72 -4.32
N PRO A 79 -6.33 17.86 -3.93
CA PRO A 79 -7.13 16.71 -3.50
C PRO A 79 -7.12 15.64 -4.60
N SER A 80 -7.23 14.37 -4.23
CA SER A 80 -7.40 13.31 -5.23
C SER A 80 -8.71 13.52 -6.00
N TYR A 81 -8.87 12.86 -7.15
CA TYR A 81 -10.06 12.97 -8.00
C TYR A 81 -11.36 12.91 -7.19
N VAL A 82 -11.54 11.89 -6.34
CA VAL A 82 -12.78 11.71 -5.58
C VAL A 82 -13.07 12.83 -4.58
N TYR A 83 -12.04 13.43 -3.97
CA TYR A 83 -12.20 14.59 -3.10
C TYR A 83 -12.45 15.88 -3.90
N SER A 84 -11.76 16.07 -5.02
CA SER A 84 -11.92 17.24 -5.90
C SER A 84 -13.32 17.34 -6.52
N ARG A 85 -13.97 16.18 -6.70
CA ARG A 85 -15.31 16.02 -7.26
C ARG A 85 -16.41 15.93 -6.19
N ASN A 86 -16.07 16.06 -4.91
CA ASN A 86 -16.98 15.92 -3.76
C ASN A 86 -17.77 14.58 -3.74
N LEU A 87 -17.13 13.48 -4.18
CA LEU A 87 -17.74 12.14 -4.20
C LEU A 87 -17.65 11.43 -2.84
N VAL A 88 -16.79 11.92 -1.94
CA VAL A 88 -16.69 11.47 -0.54
C VAL A 88 -17.78 12.17 0.29
N SER A 89 -19.05 11.84 0.00
CA SER A 89 -20.24 12.48 0.58
C SER A 89 -21.22 11.48 1.18
N LYS A 90 -22.08 11.95 2.10
CA LYS A 90 -23.25 11.22 2.64
C LYS A 90 -24.50 11.35 1.75
N ASP A 91 -24.49 12.33 0.86
CA ASP A 91 -25.62 12.69 0.01
C ASP A 91 -25.36 12.27 -1.45
N ILE A 92 -24.60 11.18 -1.64
CA ILE A 92 -24.26 10.60 -2.94
C ILE A 92 -25.50 9.89 -3.52
N ASN A 93 -25.76 10.05 -4.82
CA ASN A 93 -26.86 9.34 -5.50
C ASN A 93 -26.35 8.26 -6.47
N TYR A 94 -27.24 7.32 -6.85
CA TYR A 94 -26.89 6.18 -7.69
C TYR A 94 -26.27 6.58 -9.04
N ARG A 95 -26.69 7.70 -9.66
CA ARG A 95 -26.10 8.16 -10.93
C ARG A 95 -24.67 8.61 -10.76
N GLN A 96 -24.35 9.35 -9.69
CA GLN A 96 -22.97 9.73 -9.41
C GLN A 96 -22.04 8.52 -9.23
N VAL A 97 -22.55 7.42 -8.66
CA VAL A 97 -21.81 6.15 -8.59
C VAL A 97 -21.61 5.57 -9.99
N LEU A 98 -22.68 5.38 -10.77
CA LEU A 98 -22.61 4.84 -12.13
C LEU A 98 -21.76 5.70 -13.10
N ASP A 99 -21.77 7.02 -12.93
CA ASP A 99 -21.02 7.95 -13.78
C ASP A 99 -19.53 8.03 -13.38
N GLU A 100 -19.16 7.75 -12.13
CA GLU A 100 -17.82 8.04 -11.60
C GLU A 100 -17.02 6.81 -11.10
N HIS A 101 -17.62 5.61 -10.98
CA HIS A 101 -16.98 4.44 -10.34
C HIS A 101 -15.65 3.96 -10.97
N MET A 102 -15.44 4.22 -12.27
CA MET A 102 -14.20 3.86 -13.00
C MET A 102 -13.15 4.98 -13.00
N LYS A 103 -13.45 6.17 -12.48
CA LYS A 103 -12.59 7.35 -12.64
C LYS A 103 -11.71 7.57 -11.43
N THR A 104 -10.42 7.75 -11.67
CA THR A 104 -9.39 8.01 -10.66
C THR A 104 -8.53 9.21 -11.06
N SER A 105 -7.68 9.68 -10.15
CA SER A 105 -6.63 10.64 -10.48
C SER A 105 -5.72 10.10 -11.59
N GLU A 106 -5.26 10.98 -12.49
CA GLU A 106 -4.30 10.63 -13.54
C GLU A 106 -3.03 9.98 -12.98
N ASN A 107 -2.55 10.47 -11.84
CA ASN A 107 -1.45 9.86 -11.09
C ASN A 107 -1.97 8.78 -10.13
N SER A 108 -2.13 7.56 -10.64
CA SER A 108 -2.50 6.38 -9.84
C SER A 108 -1.45 5.97 -8.80
N SER A 109 -0.22 6.46 -8.89
CA SER A 109 0.89 6.10 -8.00
C SER A 109 0.95 6.95 -6.72
N ARG A 110 0.15 8.00 -6.61
CA ARG A 110 0.07 8.81 -5.39
C ARG A 110 -0.66 8.05 -4.27
N ARG A 111 0.01 7.89 -3.12
CA ARG A 111 -0.62 7.46 -1.85
C ARG A 111 -1.22 8.65 -1.11
N ASN A 112 -2.51 8.63 -0.83
CA ASN A 112 -3.19 9.56 0.05
C ASN A 112 -3.22 9.03 1.51
N PHE A 113 -3.45 7.73 1.70
CA PHE A 113 -3.30 7.05 2.99
C PHE A 113 -1.83 6.64 3.19
N LYS A 114 -1.21 7.11 4.28
CA LYS A 114 0.24 6.96 4.50
C LYS A 114 0.64 5.69 5.25
N ASN A 115 -0.24 5.19 6.11
CA ASN A 115 0.02 3.98 6.90
C ASN A 115 0.09 2.73 5.99
N PRO A 116 0.54 1.59 6.51
CA PRO A 116 0.56 0.34 5.75
C PRO A 116 -0.82 -0.08 5.22
N VAL A 117 -0.84 -0.62 4.01
CA VAL A 117 -2.04 -1.15 3.35
C VAL A 117 -1.72 -2.57 2.89
N LEU A 118 -2.38 -3.54 3.53
CA LEU A 118 -2.42 -4.93 3.11
C LEU A 118 -3.62 -5.12 2.19
N ALA A 119 -3.43 -5.76 1.03
CA ALA A 119 -4.50 -6.05 0.09
C ALA A 119 -4.52 -7.55 -0.23
N TYR A 120 -5.67 -8.20 -0.01
CA TYR A 120 -5.88 -9.58 -0.43
C TYR A 120 -6.26 -9.65 -1.91
N ILE A 121 -5.83 -10.71 -2.61
CA ILE A 121 -6.13 -10.98 -4.02
C ILE A 121 -6.56 -12.44 -4.15
N THR A 122 -7.74 -12.72 -4.73
CA THR A 122 -8.23 -14.10 -4.85
C THR A 122 -8.24 -14.61 -6.29
N PRO A 123 -7.95 -15.91 -6.53
CA PRO A 123 -8.03 -16.50 -7.88
C PRO A 123 -9.42 -16.42 -8.52
N TRP A 124 -10.49 -16.40 -7.72
CA TRP A 124 -11.88 -16.36 -8.20
C TRP A 124 -12.38 -14.94 -8.56
N ASN A 125 -11.68 -13.88 -8.14
CA ASN A 125 -11.96 -12.50 -8.55
C ASN A 125 -10.74 -11.92 -9.28
N SER A 126 -10.47 -12.43 -10.48
CA SER A 126 -9.25 -12.13 -11.26
C SER A 126 -8.95 -10.64 -11.46
N GLN A 127 -9.96 -9.76 -11.44
CA GLN A 127 -9.79 -8.30 -11.49
C GLN A 127 -8.85 -7.77 -10.39
N GLY A 128 -8.74 -8.45 -9.24
CA GLY A 128 -7.81 -8.08 -8.17
C GLY A 128 -6.34 -8.08 -8.61
N TYR A 129 -5.96 -8.96 -9.55
CA TYR A 129 -4.61 -8.99 -10.13
C TYR A 129 -4.31 -7.76 -10.99
N ASP A 130 -5.31 -7.24 -11.69
CA ASP A 130 -5.20 -6.02 -12.50
C ASP A 130 -5.23 -4.76 -11.62
N MET A 131 -6.05 -4.75 -10.56
CA MET A 131 -6.03 -3.67 -9.57
C MET A 131 -4.69 -3.61 -8.83
N ALA A 132 -4.10 -4.76 -8.48
CA ALA A 132 -2.75 -4.83 -7.89
C ALA A 132 -1.68 -4.21 -8.80
N LYS A 133 -1.75 -4.42 -10.12
CA LYS A 133 -0.83 -3.80 -11.09
C LYS A 133 -1.09 -2.30 -11.23
N LYS A 134 -2.35 -1.90 -11.47
CA LYS A 134 -2.77 -0.51 -11.72
C LYS A 134 -2.49 0.43 -10.54
N PHE A 135 -2.61 -0.11 -9.33
CA PHE A 135 -2.53 0.64 -8.07
C PHE A 135 -1.40 0.16 -7.15
N SER A 136 -0.41 -0.59 -7.66
CA SER A 136 0.72 -1.18 -6.90
C SER A 136 1.29 -0.25 -5.84
N ASN A 137 1.65 0.98 -6.23
CA ASN A 137 2.25 1.99 -5.36
C ASN A 137 1.36 2.47 -4.20
N LYS A 138 0.07 2.10 -4.14
CA LYS A 138 -0.83 2.38 -3.01
C LYS A 138 -0.72 1.32 -1.90
N PHE A 139 -0.34 0.09 -2.24
CA PHE A 139 -0.24 -1.05 -1.32
C PHE A 139 1.17 -1.20 -0.75
N SER A 140 1.29 -1.46 0.56
CA SER A 140 2.57 -1.87 1.15
C SER A 140 2.76 -3.38 1.13
N HIS A 141 1.68 -4.15 1.24
CA HIS A 141 1.70 -5.61 1.18
C HIS A 141 0.60 -6.13 0.23
N LEU A 142 0.92 -7.10 -0.61
CA LEU A 142 -0.01 -7.83 -1.45
C LEU A 142 -0.06 -9.28 -0.96
N SER A 143 -1.27 -9.77 -0.66
CA SER A 143 -1.49 -11.11 -0.12
C SER A 143 -2.39 -11.92 -1.04
N PRO A 144 -1.81 -12.58 -2.06
CA PRO A 144 -2.55 -13.48 -2.89
C PRO A 144 -2.98 -14.74 -2.11
N VAL A 145 -4.22 -15.13 -2.31
CA VAL A 145 -4.91 -16.19 -1.57
C VAL A 145 -4.71 -17.52 -2.30
N TRP A 146 -3.55 -18.14 -2.06
CA TRP A 146 -3.12 -19.35 -2.79
C TRP A 146 -2.95 -20.59 -1.93
N TYR A 147 -2.47 -20.47 -0.68
CA TYR A 147 -1.84 -21.58 0.02
C TYR A 147 -2.65 -22.15 1.18
N GLU A 148 -2.56 -23.48 1.32
CA GLU A 148 -3.16 -24.25 2.41
C GLU A 148 -2.12 -25.24 2.96
N LEU A 149 -1.80 -25.14 4.25
CA LEU A 149 -0.94 -26.12 4.94
C LEU A 149 -1.82 -27.22 5.51
N LYS A 150 -1.84 -28.39 4.87
CA LYS A 150 -2.65 -29.56 5.26
C LYS A 150 -1.83 -30.66 5.92
N SER A 151 -2.53 -31.55 6.63
CA SER A 151 -1.94 -32.77 7.19
C SER A 151 -2.80 -34.01 6.97
N GLN A 152 -2.19 -35.13 6.61
CA GLN A 152 -2.81 -36.46 6.55
C GLN A 152 -2.01 -37.39 7.47
N GLY A 153 -2.46 -37.53 8.72
CA GLY A 153 -1.69 -38.17 9.78
C GLY A 153 -0.32 -37.50 9.96
N ILE A 154 0.77 -38.25 9.81
CA ILE A 154 2.14 -37.69 9.92
C ILE A 154 2.61 -36.95 8.65
N LYS A 155 1.91 -37.10 7.52
CA LYS A 155 2.22 -36.36 6.29
C LYS A 155 1.66 -34.94 6.42
N MET A 156 2.40 -33.97 5.87
CA MET A 156 2.05 -32.56 5.88
C MET A 156 2.61 -31.96 4.59
N SER A 157 1.79 -31.17 3.92
CA SER A 157 2.01 -30.59 2.60
C SER A 157 1.55 -29.14 2.62
N LEU A 158 2.30 -28.27 1.94
CA LEU A 158 1.82 -26.95 1.57
C LEU A 158 1.25 -27.07 0.14
N GLU A 159 -0.06 -26.90 0.02
CA GLU A 159 -0.80 -27.04 -1.23
C GLU A 159 -1.13 -25.66 -1.82
N GLY A 160 -1.53 -25.64 -3.10
CA GLY A 160 -1.98 -24.42 -3.78
C GLY A 160 -0.93 -23.68 -4.62
N ARG A 161 0.35 -24.11 -4.62
CA ARG A 161 1.43 -23.51 -5.46
C ARG A 161 1.06 -23.37 -6.95
N HIS A 162 0.18 -24.23 -7.49
CA HIS A 162 -0.28 -24.14 -8.88
C HIS A 162 -1.04 -22.84 -9.21
N ASN A 163 -1.53 -22.11 -8.20
CA ASN A 163 -2.15 -20.79 -8.35
C ASN A 163 -1.14 -19.63 -8.36
N ALA A 164 0.12 -19.89 -8.01
CA ALA A 164 1.15 -18.86 -7.88
C ALA A 164 1.77 -18.51 -9.24
N ASP A 165 1.52 -17.29 -9.69
CA ASP A 165 2.03 -16.77 -10.98
C ASP A 165 3.35 -16.00 -10.79
N LYS A 166 4.48 -16.64 -11.14
CA LYS A 166 5.82 -16.01 -11.12
C LYS A 166 5.96 -14.83 -12.08
N GLY A 167 5.22 -14.82 -13.20
CA GLY A 167 5.19 -13.71 -14.14
C GLY A 167 4.54 -12.47 -13.54
N TRP A 168 3.36 -12.64 -12.93
CA TRP A 168 2.67 -11.58 -12.21
C TRP A 168 3.47 -11.07 -11.00
N ILE A 169 4.09 -11.95 -10.20
CA ILE A 169 4.98 -11.52 -9.09
C ILE A 169 6.13 -10.65 -9.62
N THR A 170 6.76 -11.06 -10.72
CA THR A 170 7.85 -10.31 -11.37
C THR A 170 7.37 -8.95 -11.89
N GLU A 171 6.17 -8.89 -12.47
CA GLU A 171 5.57 -7.63 -12.93
C GLU A 171 5.27 -6.68 -11.77
N ILE A 172 4.67 -7.17 -10.68
CA ILE A 172 4.39 -6.39 -9.46
C ILE A 172 5.69 -5.79 -8.89
N ARG A 173 6.75 -6.61 -8.74
CA ARG A 173 8.07 -6.14 -8.25
C ARG A 173 8.71 -5.08 -9.16
N ARG A 174 8.37 -5.04 -10.45
CA ARG A 174 8.82 -4.02 -11.40
C ARG A 174 8.01 -2.71 -11.29
N LEU A 175 6.75 -2.79 -10.87
CA LEU A 175 5.81 -1.65 -10.82
C LEU A 175 5.87 -0.86 -9.51
N GLY A 176 6.33 -1.47 -8.41
CA GLY A 176 6.45 -0.82 -7.11
C GLY A 176 7.11 -1.69 -6.05
N ASN A 177 7.22 -1.15 -4.83
CA ASN A 177 7.92 -1.78 -3.71
C ASN A 177 6.97 -2.53 -2.75
N SER A 178 5.82 -3.01 -3.24
CA SER A 178 4.87 -3.77 -2.42
C SER A 178 5.45 -5.15 -2.07
N GLN A 179 5.42 -5.50 -0.78
CA GLN A 179 5.92 -6.77 -0.29
C GLN A 179 4.92 -7.89 -0.61
N MET A 180 5.40 -9.03 -1.10
CA MET A 180 4.58 -10.18 -1.49
C MET A 180 4.47 -11.14 -0.31
N LEU A 181 3.29 -11.16 0.34
CA LEU A 181 2.99 -11.98 1.52
C LEU A 181 1.77 -12.89 1.26
N PRO A 182 1.90 -13.98 0.48
CA PRO A 182 0.77 -14.87 0.17
C PRO A 182 0.08 -15.38 1.44
N ARG A 183 -1.25 -15.54 1.37
CA ARG A 183 -2.02 -16.10 2.48
C ARG A 183 -1.81 -17.60 2.55
N VAL A 184 -1.43 -18.09 3.74
CA VAL A 184 -1.38 -19.50 4.10
C VAL A 184 -2.48 -19.78 5.12
N VAL A 185 -3.46 -20.61 4.77
CA VAL A 185 -4.41 -21.16 5.74
C VAL A 185 -3.81 -22.38 6.41
N LEU A 186 -3.92 -22.48 7.72
CA LEU A 186 -3.54 -23.66 8.47
C LEU A 186 -4.73 -24.62 8.60
N GLU A 187 -4.76 -25.62 7.73
CA GLU A 187 -5.77 -26.70 7.71
C GLU A 187 -5.26 -28.02 8.28
N ALA A 188 -3.98 -28.08 8.66
CA ALA A 188 -3.40 -29.20 9.40
C ALA A 188 -4.13 -29.39 10.74
N ASN A 189 -4.29 -30.66 11.17
CA ASN A 189 -4.97 -30.98 12.41
C ASN A 189 -4.26 -30.27 13.59
N PRO A 190 -4.95 -29.42 14.36
CA PRO A 190 -4.29 -28.55 15.33
C PRO A 190 -3.70 -29.32 16.51
N VAL A 191 -4.32 -30.42 16.95
CA VAL A 191 -3.80 -31.24 18.05
C VAL A 191 -2.47 -31.88 17.65
N ASP A 192 -2.41 -32.44 16.45
CA ASP A 192 -1.22 -33.09 15.92
C ASP A 192 -0.10 -32.10 15.58
N LEU A 193 -0.44 -30.93 15.02
CA LEU A 193 0.52 -29.87 14.78
C LEU A 193 1.12 -29.36 16.08
N LEU A 194 0.27 -28.92 17.02
CA LEU A 194 0.70 -28.14 18.17
C LEU A 194 1.39 -29.00 19.22
N LYS A 195 0.88 -30.21 19.53
CA LYS A 195 1.51 -31.08 20.55
C LYS A 195 2.81 -31.73 20.08
N LYS A 196 3.01 -31.97 18.77
CA LYS A 196 4.17 -32.72 18.25
C LYS A 196 5.23 -31.75 17.71
N LYS A 197 6.34 -31.55 18.43
CA LYS A 197 7.47 -30.69 17.99
C LYS A 197 7.89 -30.95 16.54
N LYS A 198 8.00 -32.22 16.13
CA LYS A 198 8.34 -32.61 14.74
C LYS A 198 7.36 -32.08 13.69
N GLN A 199 6.08 -31.89 14.02
CA GLN A 199 5.10 -31.29 13.11
C GLN A 199 5.21 -29.77 13.09
N ARG A 200 5.41 -29.10 14.24
CA ARG A 200 5.71 -27.65 14.28
C ARG A 200 6.96 -27.32 13.45
N ASP A 201 8.06 -28.03 13.69
CA ASP A 201 9.32 -27.86 12.94
C ASP A 201 9.12 -28.08 11.42
N LYS A 202 8.26 -29.03 11.04
CA LYS A 202 7.94 -29.33 9.64
C LYS A 202 7.08 -28.23 8.99
N ALA A 203 6.08 -27.71 9.69
CA ALA A 203 5.25 -26.59 9.24
C ALA A 203 6.11 -25.35 8.96
N VAL A 204 6.93 -24.95 9.93
CA VAL A 204 7.90 -23.85 9.81
C VAL A 204 8.83 -24.06 8.62
N LYS A 205 9.40 -25.28 8.47
CA LYS A 205 10.30 -25.59 7.35
C LYS A 205 9.61 -25.51 5.99
N LEU A 206 8.38 -26.00 5.85
CA LEU A 206 7.62 -25.95 4.59
C LEU A 206 7.32 -24.50 4.18
N ILE A 207 6.82 -23.69 5.12
CA ILE A 207 6.51 -22.27 4.89
C ILE A 207 7.76 -21.48 4.47
N ILE A 208 8.87 -21.62 5.20
CA ILE A 208 10.12 -20.91 4.88
C ILE A 208 10.73 -21.40 3.56
N ALA A 209 10.62 -22.68 3.23
CA ALA A 209 11.09 -23.21 1.96
C ALA A 209 10.31 -22.61 0.77
N GLU A 210 8.98 -22.54 0.87
CA GLU A 210 8.13 -21.91 -0.15
C GLU A 210 8.52 -20.45 -0.38
N CYS A 211 8.65 -19.66 0.70
CA CYS A 211 9.01 -18.26 0.61
C CYS A 211 10.37 -18.05 -0.06
N LYS A 212 11.34 -18.94 0.18
CA LYS A 212 12.67 -18.87 -0.46
C LYS A 212 12.65 -19.30 -1.93
N GLU A 213 11.85 -20.30 -2.31
CA GLU A 213 11.79 -20.82 -3.69
C GLU A 213 10.94 -19.96 -4.64
N MET A 214 9.97 -19.24 -4.08
CA MET A 214 9.09 -18.32 -4.78
C MET A 214 9.46 -16.84 -4.60
N GLU A 215 10.53 -16.56 -3.83
CA GLU A 215 11.01 -15.21 -3.53
C GLU A 215 9.90 -14.32 -2.94
N TYR A 216 9.20 -14.81 -1.91
CA TYR A 216 8.24 -14.04 -1.12
C TYR A 216 8.92 -13.25 0.00
N ASP A 217 8.34 -12.11 0.38
CA ASP A 217 8.85 -11.27 1.47
C ASP A 217 8.31 -11.71 2.84
N GLY A 218 7.37 -12.66 2.87
CA GLY A 218 6.74 -13.17 4.08
C GLY A 218 5.47 -13.97 3.78
N ILE A 219 4.61 -14.13 4.79
CA ILE A 219 3.24 -14.67 4.62
C ILE A 219 2.22 -13.87 5.42
N VAL A 220 0.95 -14.02 5.03
CA VAL A 220 -0.19 -13.80 5.93
C VAL A 220 -0.69 -15.17 6.41
N LEU A 221 -0.58 -15.49 7.70
CA LEU A 221 -1.04 -16.76 8.25
C LEU A 221 -2.46 -16.64 8.82
N GLU A 222 -3.35 -17.55 8.40
CA GLU A 222 -4.70 -17.69 8.95
C GLU A 222 -4.85 -19.03 9.67
N SER A 223 -5.06 -19.01 10.98
CA SER A 223 -5.34 -20.21 11.77
C SER A 223 -6.31 -20.01 12.94
N TRP A 224 -6.45 -18.79 13.50
CA TRP A 224 -7.30 -18.53 14.68
C TRP A 224 -8.75 -19.00 14.51
N SER A 225 -9.39 -18.63 13.39
CA SER A 225 -10.78 -19.02 13.07
C SER A 225 -10.96 -20.54 13.00
N ARG A 226 -9.99 -21.24 12.39
CA ARG A 226 -9.98 -22.71 12.30
C ARG A 226 -9.76 -23.35 13.67
N TRP A 227 -8.85 -22.80 14.48
CA TRP A 227 -8.60 -23.27 15.84
C TRP A 227 -9.80 -23.07 16.77
N ALA A 228 -10.52 -21.95 16.64
CA ALA A 228 -11.80 -21.72 17.31
C ALA A 228 -12.84 -22.78 16.89
N ALA A 229 -13.02 -23.00 15.58
CA ALA A 229 -13.97 -23.99 15.06
C ALA A 229 -13.61 -25.45 15.45
N TYR A 230 -12.32 -25.76 15.60
CA TYR A 230 -11.84 -27.04 16.14
C TYR A 230 -11.97 -27.16 17.68
N GLY A 231 -12.37 -26.09 18.37
CA GLY A 231 -12.54 -26.05 19.82
C GLY A 231 -11.23 -25.95 20.63
N ILE A 232 -10.05 -25.92 19.99
CA ILE A 232 -8.77 -26.00 20.71
C ILE A 232 -8.41 -24.72 21.47
N LEU A 233 -9.09 -23.60 21.21
CA LEU A 233 -8.86 -22.34 21.94
C LEU A 233 -9.58 -22.27 23.30
N HIS A 234 -10.51 -23.21 23.59
CA HIS A 234 -11.14 -23.33 24.90
C HIS A 234 -10.24 -24.02 25.95
N ASP A 235 -9.27 -24.82 25.49
CA ASP A 235 -8.28 -25.46 26.34
C ASP A 235 -7.09 -24.49 26.52
N PRO A 236 -6.78 -24.01 27.74
CA PRO A 236 -5.72 -23.03 27.95
C PRO A 236 -4.32 -23.51 27.54
N ASP A 237 -4.02 -24.80 27.69
CA ASP A 237 -2.72 -25.37 27.31
C ASP A 237 -2.60 -25.45 25.79
N MET A 238 -3.68 -25.81 25.10
CA MET A 238 -3.77 -25.80 23.64
C MET A 238 -3.70 -24.38 23.07
N ARG A 239 -4.37 -23.39 23.69
CA ARG A 239 -4.24 -21.97 23.34
C ARG A 239 -2.81 -21.47 23.56
N ASN A 240 -2.16 -21.84 24.67
CA ASN A 240 -0.76 -21.51 24.93
C ASN A 240 0.17 -22.10 23.86
N MET A 241 0.02 -23.39 23.53
CA MET A 241 0.78 -24.04 22.46
C MET A 241 0.50 -23.43 21.07
N ALA A 242 -0.72 -22.96 20.82
CA ALA A 242 -1.09 -22.27 19.59
C ALA A 242 -0.34 -20.93 19.46
N LEU A 243 -0.35 -20.10 20.50
CA LEU A 243 0.40 -18.83 20.57
C LEU A 243 1.91 -19.07 20.44
N GLU A 244 2.47 -20.06 21.16
CA GLU A 244 3.87 -20.45 21.06
C GLU A 244 4.27 -20.91 19.66
N PHE A 245 3.38 -21.57 18.92
CA PHE A 245 3.64 -21.91 17.53
C PHE A 245 3.70 -20.68 16.61
N ILE A 246 2.84 -19.67 16.83
CA ILE A 246 2.91 -18.39 16.08
C ILE A 246 4.23 -17.67 16.38
N MET A 247 4.62 -17.59 17.66
CA MET A 247 5.90 -17.01 18.08
C MET A 247 7.10 -17.77 17.48
N GLN A 248 7.08 -19.11 17.55
CA GLN A 248 8.12 -19.98 16.95
C GLN A 248 8.25 -19.76 15.44
N LEU A 249 7.12 -19.58 14.72
CA LEU A 249 7.13 -19.30 13.29
C LEU A 249 7.69 -17.90 13.00
N GLY A 250 7.24 -16.87 13.70
CA GLY A 250 7.70 -15.48 13.55
C GLY A 250 9.21 -15.37 13.71
N GLN A 251 9.75 -15.86 14.82
CA GLN A 251 11.20 -15.88 15.10
C GLN A 251 12.01 -16.61 14.01
N ALA A 252 11.50 -17.75 13.52
CA ALA A 252 12.15 -18.51 12.46
C ALA A 252 12.11 -17.76 11.11
N MET A 253 11.05 -17.02 10.83
CA MET A 253 10.90 -16.18 9.63
C MET A 253 11.79 -14.94 9.69
N HIS A 254 11.84 -14.23 10.83
CA HIS A 254 12.73 -13.07 11.03
C HIS A 254 14.20 -13.44 10.91
N THR A 255 14.60 -14.63 11.38
CA THR A 255 15.97 -15.17 11.22
C THR A 255 16.41 -15.27 9.76
N VAL A 256 15.47 -15.33 8.81
CA VAL A 256 15.73 -15.37 7.36
C VAL A 256 15.16 -14.14 6.62
N ASN A 257 14.91 -13.05 7.35
CA ASN A 257 14.39 -11.77 6.83
C ASN A 257 13.04 -11.90 6.07
N LEU A 258 12.14 -12.73 6.60
CA LEU A 258 10.75 -12.87 6.12
C LEU A 258 9.78 -12.31 7.17
N GLN A 259 8.71 -11.67 6.71
CA GLN A 259 7.65 -11.13 7.57
C GLN A 259 6.55 -12.15 7.90
N LEU A 260 5.96 -12.04 9.09
CA LEU A 260 4.75 -12.77 9.49
C LEU A 260 3.63 -11.79 9.85
N VAL A 261 2.59 -11.72 9.02
CA VAL A 261 1.32 -11.10 9.40
C VAL A 261 0.36 -12.20 9.82
N TYR A 262 -0.41 -11.99 10.89
CA TYR A 262 -1.33 -13.00 11.43
C TYR A 262 -2.79 -12.53 11.36
N VAL A 263 -3.71 -13.39 10.90
CA VAL A 263 -5.14 -13.06 10.80
C VAL A 263 -5.83 -13.28 12.13
N ILE A 264 -6.56 -12.26 12.61
CA ILE A 264 -7.33 -12.30 13.86
C ILE A 264 -8.78 -11.87 13.62
N GLY A 265 -9.70 -12.51 14.34
CA GLY A 265 -11.10 -12.10 14.39
C GLY A 265 -11.31 -10.97 15.42
N PRO A 266 -12.28 -10.08 15.20
CA PRO A 266 -12.78 -9.21 16.26
C PRO A 266 -13.45 -10.04 17.36
N PRO A 267 -13.38 -9.65 18.64
CA PRO A 267 -14.14 -10.31 19.69
C PRO A 267 -15.65 -10.24 19.46
N HIS A 268 -16.37 -11.29 19.84
CA HIS A 268 -17.83 -11.39 19.62
C HIS A 268 -18.64 -10.40 20.46
N SER A 269 -18.10 -9.91 21.59
CA SER A 269 -18.72 -8.88 22.41
C SER A 269 -17.69 -8.07 23.20
N ASP A 270 -18.12 -7.01 23.89
CA ASP A 270 -17.29 -6.24 24.84
C ASP A 270 -16.78 -7.11 26.02
N LYS A 271 -17.41 -8.27 26.26
CA LYS A 271 -16.90 -9.33 27.15
C LYS A 271 -16.21 -10.39 26.30
N LEU A 272 -14.90 -10.56 26.52
CA LEU A 272 -14.11 -11.60 25.86
C LEU A 272 -14.61 -13.00 26.29
N SER A 273 -14.92 -13.82 25.30
CA SER A 273 -15.11 -15.26 25.43
C SER A 273 -13.76 -15.98 25.44
N GLU A 274 -13.72 -17.21 25.94
CA GLU A 274 -12.47 -18.01 26.07
C GLU A 274 -11.70 -18.20 24.76
N TYR A 275 -12.37 -18.09 23.61
CA TYR A 275 -11.83 -18.27 22.26
C TYR A 275 -11.66 -16.95 21.47
N ASP A 276 -12.09 -15.81 22.02
CA ASP A 276 -11.86 -14.49 21.41
C ASP A 276 -10.36 -14.14 21.46
N PHE A 277 -9.87 -13.42 20.46
CA PHE A 277 -8.50 -12.86 20.48
C PHE A 277 -8.48 -11.62 21.38
N GLY A 278 -7.67 -11.63 22.43
CA GLY A 278 -7.68 -10.61 23.48
C GLY A 278 -6.45 -9.70 23.51
N PRO A 279 -6.44 -8.70 24.42
CA PRO A 279 -5.29 -7.81 24.66
C PRO A 279 -4.02 -8.56 25.11
N GLU A 280 -4.18 -9.68 25.81
CA GLU A 280 -3.06 -10.49 26.30
C GLU A 280 -2.39 -11.27 25.17
N ASP A 281 -3.17 -11.84 24.24
CA ASP A 281 -2.64 -12.48 23.02
C ASP A 281 -1.98 -11.44 22.10
N LEU A 282 -2.61 -10.27 21.94
CA LEU A 282 -2.04 -9.14 21.21
C LEU A 282 -0.66 -8.78 21.78
N GLN A 283 -0.55 -8.60 23.09
CA GLN A 283 0.72 -8.26 23.73
C GLN A 283 1.75 -9.38 23.54
N ARG A 284 1.38 -10.64 23.79
CA ARG A 284 2.27 -11.81 23.68
C ARG A 284 2.82 -12.05 22.28
N LEU A 285 2.04 -11.79 21.23
CA LEU A 285 2.48 -11.95 19.84
C LEU A 285 3.19 -10.72 19.26
N SER A 286 3.02 -9.54 19.86
CA SER A 286 3.36 -8.26 19.22
C SER A 286 4.82 -8.08 18.78
N ASP A 287 5.76 -8.73 19.45
CA ASP A 287 7.19 -8.66 19.10
C ASP A 287 7.62 -9.73 18.08
N ASP A 288 6.86 -10.82 17.93
CA ASP A 288 7.15 -11.92 16.99
C ASP A 288 6.37 -11.86 15.66
N VAL A 289 5.32 -11.03 15.55
CA VAL A 289 4.58 -10.79 14.30
C VAL A 289 4.80 -9.37 13.78
N ASP A 290 4.90 -9.19 12.47
CA ASP A 290 5.04 -7.89 11.81
C ASP A 290 3.72 -7.11 11.80
N GLY A 291 2.59 -7.81 11.79
CA GLY A 291 1.29 -7.23 12.08
C GLY A 291 0.15 -8.23 12.15
N LEU A 292 -1.06 -7.71 12.32
CA LEU A 292 -2.28 -8.42 12.64
C LEU A 292 -3.40 -7.93 11.72
N SER A 293 -3.83 -8.79 10.80
CA SER A 293 -4.96 -8.52 9.91
C SER A 293 -6.26 -8.75 10.67
N LEU A 294 -6.86 -7.68 11.18
CA LEU A 294 -8.07 -7.72 11.99
C LEU A 294 -9.30 -7.69 11.09
N MET A 295 -10.10 -8.76 11.11
CA MET A 295 -11.28 -8.93 10.25
C MET A 295 -12.49 -8.12 10.74
N THR A 296 -12.37 -6.79 10.80
CA THR A 296 -13.46 -5.86 11.18
C THR A 296 -14.49 -5.66 10.05
N TYR A 297 -15.07 -6.76 9.58
CA TYR A 297 -16.18 -6.85 8.62
C TYR A 297 -16.98 -8.14 8.91
N ASP A 298 -18.01 -8.44 8.10
CA ASP A 298 -18.98 -9.53 8.34
C ASP A 298 -19.71 -9.43 9.70
N PHE A 299 -20.06 -8.21 10.11
CA PHE A 299 -20.84 -7.96 11.33
C PHE A 299 -22.29 -8.49 11.24
N SER A 300 -22.89 -8.40 10.05
CA SER A 300 -24.25 -8.87 9.75
C SER A 300 -24.24 -10.08 8.83
N SER A 301 -25.33 -10.86 8.88
CA SER A 301 -25.53 -12.08 8.07
C SER A 301 -26.97 -12.16 7.54
N SER A 302 -27.28 -13.14 6.70
CA SER A 302 -28.65 -13.37 6.21
C SER A 302 -29.67 -13.71 7.31
N GLN A 303 -29.21 -14.09 8.50
CA GLN A 303 -30.04 -14.32 9.69
C GLN A 303 -30.31 -13.02 10.46
N ASN A 304 -29.41 -12.03 10.36
CA ASN A 304 -29.57 -10.70 10.94
C ASN A 304 -29.07 -9.61 9.96
N PRO A 305 -29.88 -9.29 8.92
CA PRO A 305 -29.53 -8.35 7.86
C PRO A 305 -29.12 -6.98 8.41
N GLY A 306 -28.09 -6.38 7.82
CA GLY A 306 -27.56 -5.11 8.31
C GLY A 306 -26.19 -4.73 7.72
N PRO A 307 -25.56 -3.68 8.30
CA PRO A 307 -24.28 -3.13 7.85
C PRO A 307 -23.12 -4.12 7.92
N ASN A 308 -22.16 -3.99 7.00
CA ASN A 308 -21.04 -4.93 6.87
C ASN A 308 -20.05 -4.80 8.04
N ALA A 309 -19.77 -3.57 8.49
CA ALA A 309 -18.63 -3.26 9.35
C ALA A 309 -18.85 -1.99 10.20
N PRO A 310 -19.84 -1.93 11.11
CA PRO A 310 -20.23 -0.69 11.81
C PRO A 310 -19.07 0.06 12.46
N LEU A 311 -18.89 1.35 12.14
CA LEU A 311 -17.76 2.13 12.65
C LEU A 311 -17.68 2.18 14.19
N LYS A 312 -18.83 2.23 14.89
CA LYS A 312 -18.89 2.15 16.35
C LYS A 312 -18.37 0.80 16.89
N TRP A 313 -18.62 -0.30 16.19
CA TRP A 313 -18.10 -1.62 16.55
C TRP A 313 -16.60 -1.70 16.33
N ILE A 314 -16.08 -1.23 15.18
CA ILE A 314 -14.63 -1.11 14.93
C ILE A 314 -13.95 -0.31 16.05
N GLN A 315 -14.56 0.82 16.46
CA GLN A 315 -14.08 1.64 17.57
C GLN A 315 -14.07 0.88 18.92
N SER A 316 -15.09 0.09 19.23
CA SER A 316 -15.12 -0.74 20.44
C SER A 316 -14.07 -1.85 20.39
N THR A 317 -13.94 -2.57 19.28
CA THR A 317 -12.91 -3.60 19.05
C THR A 317 -11.50 -3.04 19.27
N MET A 318 -11.18 -1.89 18.67
CA MET A 318 -9.88 -1.25 18.82
C MET A 318 -9.62 -0.80 20.27
N LYS A 319 -10.62 -0.23 20.95
CA LYS A 319 -10.51 0.13 22.38
C LYS A 319 -10.30 -1.09 23.28
N LEU A 320 -11.00 -2.18 23.00
CA LEU A 320 -10.92 -3.43 23.76
C LEU A 320 -9.52 -4.04 23.60
N LEU A 321 -9.09 -4.32 22.37
CA LEU A 321 -7.78 -4.90 22.06
C LEU A 321 -6.62 -4.03 22.58
N LEU A 322 -6.70 -2.71 22.43
CA LEU A 322 -5.64 -1.76 22.82
C LEU A 322 -5.83 -1.17 24.24
N SER A 323 -6.59 -1.84 25.10
CA SER A 323 -6.78 -1.49 26.51
C SER A 323 -5.56 -1.79 27.41
N ALA A 324 -4.47 -2.31 26.84
CA ALA A 324 -3.27 -2.75 27.54
C ALA A 324 -2.73 -1.74 28.58
N ARG A 325 -2.40 -2.27 29.76
CA ARG A 325 -2.14 -1.48 30.99
C ARG A 325 -0.88 -0.61 30.97
N ASN A 326 0.05 -0.87 30.03
CA ASN A 326 1.44 -0.39 30.11
C ASN A 326 1.76 0.81 29.19
N GLY A 327 0.75 1.47 28.61
CA GLY A 327 0.95 2.65 27.75
C GLY A 327 1.44 2.33 26.32
N GLU A 328 1.72 1.07 25.99
CA GLU A 328 2.18 0.62 24.67
C GLU A 328 1.12 0.69 23.54
N ARG A 329 -0.07 1.27 23.80
CA ARG A 329 -1.17 1.44 22.83
C ARG A 329 -0.70 1.85 21.43
N ARG A 330 0.27 2.77 21.34
CA ARG A 330 0.80 3.32 20.08
C ARG A 330 1.76 2.37 19.34
N LYS A 331 2.47 1.49 20.07
CA LYS A 331 3.29 0.40 19.52
C LYS A 331 2.36 -0.70 18.98
N LEU A 332 1.39 -1.11 19.79
CA LEU A 332 0.43 -2.17 19.45
C LEU A 332 -0.53 -1.74 18.32
N GLY A 333 -0.99 -0.49 18.29
CA GLY A 333 -1.84 0.04 17.23
C GLY A 333 -1.20 -0.08 15.84
N LYS A 334 0.11 0.16 15.74
CA LYS A 334 0.89 0.00 14.49
C LYS A 334 1.02 -1.43 14.00
N LYS A 335 0.82 -2.42 14.88
CA LYS A 335 0.76 -3.83 14.49
C LYS A 335 -0.60 -4.19 13.91
N ILE A 336 -1.66 -3.41 14.13
CA ILE A 336 -3.00 -3.74 13.63
C ILE A 336 -3.18 -3.19 12.21
N PHE A 337 -3.75 -4.02 11.34
CA PHE A 337 -4.38 -3.62 10.09
C PHE A 337 -5.90 -3.71 10.28
N ILE A 338 -6.61 -2.59 10.24
CA ILE A 338 -8.08 -2.57 10.33
C ILE A 338 -8.67 -3.11 9.02
N GLY A 339 -9.50 -4.14 9.14
CA GLY A 339 -10.23 -4.74 8.02
C GLY A 339 -11.21 -3.78 7.36
N ILE A 340 -11.19 -3.73 6.03
CA ILE A 340 -12.15 -3.02 5.18
C ILE A 340 -12.64 -3.98 4.09
N ASN A 341 -13.94 -4.22 4.04
CA ASN A 341 -14.60 -4.95 2.97
C ASN A 341 -14.69 -4.11 1.69
N TYR A 342 -14.39 -4.70 0.55
CA TYR A 342 -14.59 -4.14 -0.80
C TYR A 342 -15.78 -4.80 -1.55
N TYR A 343 -16.30 -5.90 -1.02
CA TYR A 343 -17.65 -6.42 -1.33
C TYR A 343 -18.71 -5.73 -0.46
N GLY A 344 -19.97 -5.88 -0.86
CA GLY A 344 -21.13 -5.59 -0.02
C GLY A 344 -21.97 -6.83 0.21
N ASN A 345 -23.14 -6.66 0.83
CA ASN A 345 -24.15 -7.71 0.95
C ASN A 345 -25.49 -7.22 0.41
N ASP A 346 -26.24 -8.13 -0.21
CA ASP A 346 -27.64 -8.01 -0.58
C ASP A 346 -28.43 -9.04 0.23
N PHE A 347 -29.25 -8.56 1.18
CA PHE A 347 -30.01 -9.40 2.11
C PHE A 347 -31.51 -9.23 1.91
N VAL A 348 -32.25 -10.33 2.04
CA VAL A 348 -33.71 -10.25 2.19
C VAL A 348 -34.03 -9.63 3.55
N VAL A 349 -34.90 -8.60 3.59
CA VAL A 349 -35.20 -7.83 4.81
C VAL A 349 -35.84 -8.69 5.90
N SER A 350 -36.74 -9.59 5.53
CA SER A 350 -37.31 -10.58 6.45
C SER A 350 -36.25 -11.62 6.84
N GLN A 351 -35.81 -11.54 8.10
CA GLN A 351 -34.73 -12.34 8.69
C GLN A 351 -34.78 -13.83 8.32
N GLY A 352 -33.64 -14.40 7.94
CA GLY A 352 -33.48 -15.82 7.69
C GLY A 352 -33.95 -16.32 6.31
N LEU A 353 -34.52 -15.46 5.45
CA LEU A 353 -34.93 -15.85 4.09
C LEU A 353 -33.80 -15.80 3.05
N GLY A 354 -32.60 -15.34 3.40
CA GLY A 354 -31.40 -15.48 2.57
C GLY A 354 -30.74 -14.17 2.17
N GLY A 355 -30.14 -14.17 0.97
CA GLY A 355 -29.17 -13.16 0.54
C GLY A 355 -27.73 -13.49 0.95
N GLY A 356 -26.78 -12.62 0.59
CA GLY A 356 -25.36 -12.84 0.77
C GLY A 356 -24.47 -11.81 0.07
N PRO A 357 -23.16 -12.11 -0.10
CA PRO A 357 -22.19 -11.15 -0.59
C PRO A 357 -22.38 -10.83 -2.08
N ILE A 358 -22.22 -9.56 -2.42
CA ILE A 358 -22.22 -9.03 -3.80
C ILE A 358 -20.92 -8.26 -4.09
N VAL A 359 -20.43 -8.36 -5.32
CA VAL A 359 -19.24 -7.65 -5.79
C VAL A 359 -19.63 -6.43 -6.64
N GLY A 360 -18.68 -5.55 -6.97
CA GLY A 360 -18.94 -4.27 -7.62
C GLY A 360 -19.84 -4.34 -8.86
N ARG A 361 -19.70 -5.37 -9.72
CA ARG A 361 -20.56 -5.58 -10.90
C ARG A 361 -22.03 -5.82 -10.55
N GLU A 362 -22.30 -6.56 -9.48
CA GLU A 362 -23.66 -6.88 -9.03
C GLU A 362 -24.28 -5.65 -8.37
N TYR A 363 -23.52 -4.92 -7.55
CA TYR A 363 -23.92 -3.64 -6.99
C TYR A 363 -24.30 -2.62 -8.08
N LEU A 364 -23.47 -2.43 -9.11
CA LEU A 364 -23.76 -1.53 -10.23
C LEU A 364 -25.03 -1.97 -10.98
N SER A 365 -25.19 -3.27 -11.25
CA SER A 365 -26.40 -3.81 -11.89
C SER A 365 -27.67 -3.53 -11.08
N LEU A 366 -27.61 -3.60 -9.74
CA LEU A 366 -28.73 -3.26 -8.87
C LEU A 366 -29.04 -1.75 -8.92
N LEU A 367 -28.02 -0.88 -8.96
CA LEU A 367 -28.21 0.56 -9.13
C LEU A 367 -28.85 0.92 -10.47
N GLU A 368 -28.45 0.28 -11.57
CA GLU A 368 -29.03 0.50 -12.91
C GLU A 368 -30.49 0.02 -12.98
N GLN A 369 -30.77 -1.18 -12.44
CA GLN A 369 -32.08 -1.81 -12.48
C GLN A 369 -33.11 -1.10 -11.60
N HIS A 370 -32.76 -0.81 -10.34
CA HIS A 370 -33.71 -0.29 -9.35
C HIS A 370 -33.65 1.23 -9.17
N ARG A 371 -32.58 1.89 -9.62
CA ARG A 371 -32.38 3.36 -9.52
C ARG A 371 -32.66 3.90 -8.10
N PRO A 372 -32.15 3.23 -7.04
CA PRO A 372 -32.63 3.42 -5.69
C PRO A 372 -32.14 4.75 -5.09
N GLN A 373 -32.84 5.21 -4.04
CA GLN A 373 -32.27 6.22 -3.15
C GLN A 373 -31.20 5.56 -2.27
N LEU A 374 -30.02 6.17 -2.21
CA LEU A 374 -28.98 5.79 -1.26
C LEU A 374 -29.22 6.51 0.06
N HIS A 375 -29.21 5.77 1.16
CA HIS A 375 -29.46 6.27 2.51
C HIS A 375 -28.20 6.14 3.36
N TRP A 376 -27.82 7.21 4.06
CA TRP A 376 -26.70 7.20 4.99
C TRP A 376 -27.14 6.83 6.41
N GLU A 377 -26.69 5.67 6.92
CA GLU A 377 -26.93 5.27 8.30
C GLU A 377 -25.76 5.73 9.19
N SER A 378 -26.05 6.57 10.18
CA SER A 378 -25.02 7.31 10.92
C SER A 378 -24.37 6.54 12.08
N ASN A 379 -24.93 5.41 12.54
CA ASN A 379 -24.35 4.61 13.61
C ASN A 379 -23.26 3.64 13.10
N SER A 380 -23.54 2.98 11.98
CA SER A 380 -22.62 2.12 11.23
C SER A 380 -21.67 2.90 10.34
N ALA A 381 -22.06 4.12 9.93
CA ALA A 381 -21.36 4.92 8.95
C ALA A 381 -21.18 4.17 7.61
N GLU A 382 -22.30 3.65 7.11
CA GLU A 382 -22.45 2.99 5.81
C GLU A 382 -23.61 3.59 5.02
N HIS A 383 -23.54 3.48 3.70
CA HIS A 383 -24.70 3.67 2.84
C HIS A 383 -25.42 2.33 2.69
N PHE A 384 -26.74 2.39 2.63
CA PHE A 384 -27.58 1.28 2.19
C PHE A 384 -28.64 1.76 1.20
N PHE A 385 -29.28 0.82 0.54
CA PHE A 385 -30.55 1.08 -0.13
C PHE A 385 -31.51 -0.10 0.00
N LEU A 386 -32.79 0.19 -0.20
CA LEU A 386 -33.86 -0.80 -0.26
C LEU A 386 -34.33 -0.96 -1.71
N TYR A 387 -34.74 -2.17 -2.08
CA TYR A 387 -35.47 -2.41 -3.31
C TYR A 387 -36.45 -3.57 -3.16
N THR A 388 -37.40 -3.67 -4.08
CA THR A 388 -38.30 -4.82 -4.19
C THR A 388 -38.00 -5.57 -5.48
N ASP A 389 -37.87 -6.90 -5.41
CA ASP A 389 -37.61 -7.75 -6.56
C ASP A 389 -38.88 -8.02 -7.40
N LYS A 390 -38.78 -8.87 -8.43
CA LYS A 390 -39.91 -9.21 -9.31
C LYS A 390 -40.92 -10.16 -8.65
N GLN A 391 -40.56 -10.74 -7.50
CA GLN A 391 -41.33 -11.68 -6.70
C GLN A 391 -42.01 -10.96 -5.51
N SER A 392 -41.89 -9.63 -5.43
CA SER A 392 -42.37 -8.78 -4.32
C SER A 392 -41.66 -9.02 -2.99
N VAL A 393 -40.42 -9.52 -3.02
CA VAL A 393 -39.53 -9.65 -1.86
C VAL A 393 -38.78 -8.34 -1.64
N GLU A 394 -38.71 -7.88 -0.39
CA GLU A 394 -37.94 -6.68 -0.02
C GLU A 394 -36.49 -7.04 0.31
N HIS A 395 -35.56 -6.29 -0.28
CA HIS A 395 -34.13 -6.45 -0.15
C HIS A 395 -33.48 -5.20 0.44
N VAL A 396 -32.44 -5.39 1.25
CA VAL A 396 -31.56 -4.34 1.76
C VAL A 396 -30.12 -4.61 1.34
N VAL A 397 -29.51 -3.61 0.71
CA VAL A 397 -28.16 -3.71 0.14
C VAL A 397 -27.22 -2.75 0.85
N PHE A 398 -26.14 -3.27 1.41
CA PHE A 398 -25.04 -2.51 2.01
C PHE A 398 -23.76 -2.73 1.22
N TYR A 399 -23.28 -1.72 0.49
CA TYR A 399 -22.02 -1.80 -0.28
C TYR A 399 -21.08 -0.64 0.10
N PRO A 400 -19.76 -0.87 0.21
CA PRO A 400 -18.81 0.17 0.58
C PRO A 400 -18.85 1.35 -0.38
N SER A 401 -18.95 2.55 0.20
CA SER A 401 -18.94 3.84 -0.48
C SER A 401 -17.64 4.57 -0.16
N LEU A 402 -17.29 5.56 -0.99
CA LEU A 402 -16.14 6.43 -0.71
C LEU A 402 -16.19 7.08 0.69
N MET A 403 -17.37 7.50 1.14
CA MET A 403 -17.54 8.09 2.48
C MET A 403 -17.36 7.07 3.61
N SER A 404 -17.92 5.87 3.47
CA SER A 404 -17.77 4.80 4.48
C SER A 404 -16.32 4.29 4.55
N ILE A 405 -15.62 4.19 3.41
CA ILE A 405 -14.17 3.93 3.37
C ILE A 405 -13.40 5.07 4.03
N SER A 406 -13.66 6.34 3.66
CA SER A 406 -12.94 7.50 4.21
C SER A 406 -12.99 7.59 5.74
N LEU A 407 -14.11 7.20 6.35
CA LEU A 407 -14.22 7.20 7.81
C LEU A 407 -13.44 6.04 8.46
N ARG A 408 -13.35 4.88 7.81
CA ARG A 408 -12.51 3.75 8.27
C ARG A 408 -11.02 4.05 8.11
N LEU A 409 -10.61 4.73 7.04
CA LEU A 409 -9.25 5.27 6.89
C LEU A 409 -8.91 6.29 7.99
N LYS A 410 -9.85 7.18 8.32
CA LYS A 410 -9.67 8.14 9.42
C LYS A 410 -9.55 7.42 10.77
N GLU A 411 -10.35 6.39 11.01
CA GLU A 411 -10.26 5.58 12.23
C GLU A 411 -8.90 4.89 12.33
N ALA A 412 -8.44 4.21 11.27
CA ALA A 412 -7.11 3.59 11.23
C ALA A 412 -5.98 4.61 11.50
N PHE A 413 -6.08 5.81 10.94
CA PHE A 413 -5.14 6.89 11.23
C PHE A 413 -5.12 7.31 12.71
N LEU A 414 -6.29 7.39 13.37
CA LEU A 414 -6.38 7.74 14.80
C LEU A 414 -5.72 6.71 15.74
N TRP A 415 -5.65 5.44 15.32
CA TRP A 415 -4.96 4.37 16.06
C TRP A 415 -3.50 4.17 15.65
N GLU A 416 -2.99 4.96 14.70
CA GLU A 416 -1.72 4.71 13.99
C GLU A 416 -1.65 3.32 13.30
N ALA A 417 -2.81 2.73 13.03
CA ALA A 417 -2.99 1.41 12.43
C ALA A 417 -2.86 1.46 10.89
N GLY A 418 -2.50 0.32 10.30
CA GLY A 418 -2.68 0.07 8.87
C GLY A 418 -4.13 -0.30 8.55
N ILE A 419 -4.37 -0.71 7.30
CA ILE A 419 -5.64 -1.32 6.86
C ILE A 419 -5.39 -2.62 6.10
N SER A 420 -6.33 -3.57 6.17
CA SER A 420 -6.34 -4.78 5.36
C SER A 420 -7.61 -4.83 4.52
N ILE A 421 -7.48 -4.93 3.21
CA ILE A 421 -8.61 -4.85 2.27
C ILE A 421 -8.98 -6.25 1.78
N TRP A 422 -10.22 -6.68 2.08
CA TRP A 422 -10.80 -7.93 1.57
C TRP A 422 -11.96 -7.65 0.59
N GLU A 423 -11.81 -7.95 -0.70
CA GLU A 423 -10.54 -8.10 -1.43
C GLU A 423 -10.55 -7.21 -2.69
N ILE A 424 -9.38 -6.91 -3.26
CA ILE A 424 -9.26 -5.81 -4.23
C ILE A 424 -9.87 -6.10 -5.61
N GLY A 425 -10.30 -7.33 -5.88
CA GLY A 425 -11.13 -7.68 -7.04
C GLY A 425 -12.65 -7.42 -6.88
N GLN A 426 -13.13 -7.08 -5.68
CA GLN A 426 -14.57 -6.88 -5.41
C GLN A 426 -15.04 -5.41 -5.45
N GLY A 427 -14.09 -4.47 -5.36
CA GLY A 427 -14.36 -3.03 -5.23
C GLY A 427 -14.71 -2.33 -6.55
N LEU A 428 -14.92 -1.03 -6.45
CA LEU A 428 -15.02 -0.09 -7.57
C LEU A 428 -13.68 0.65 -7.73
N GLU A 429 -13.25 0.97 -8.95
CA GLU A 429 -11.89 1.50 -9.17
C GLU A 429 -11.63 2.82 -8.45
N TYR A 430 -12.63 3.69 -8.33
CA TYR A 430 -12.53 4.94 -7.57
C TYR A 430 -12.24 4.75 -6.07
N HIS A 431 -12.45 3.55 -5.50
CA HIS A 431 -12.07 3.24 -4.11
C HIS A 431 -10.56 3.27 -3.92
N PHE A 432 -9.76 2.97 -4.95
CA PHE A 432 -8.31 3.06 -4.87
C PHE A 432 -7.83 4.52 -4.92
N ASP A 433 -8.61 5.46 -5.47
CA ASP A 433 -8.22 6.87 -5.52
C ASP A 433 -8.08 7.52 -4.13
N ILE A 434 -8.84 7.02 -3.15
CA ILE A 434 -8.83 7.51 -1.76
C ILE A 434 -7.65 7.00 -0.92
N LEU A 435 -7.00 5.92 -1.39
CA LEU A 435 -5.76 5.36 -0.83
C LEU A 435 -4.52 6.15 -1.27
#